data_AF-A0A957SGD6-F1
#
_entry.id   AF-A0A957SGD6-F1
#
_cell.length_a   1.000
_cell.length_b   1.000
_cell.length_c   1.000
_cell.angle_alpha   90.00
_cell.angle_beta   90.00
_cell.angle_gamma   90.00
#
_symmetry.space_group_name_H-M   'P 1'
#
loop_
_entity.id
_entity.type
_entity.pdbx_description
1 polymer ?
#
loop_
_entity_poly.entity_id
_entity_poly.type
_entity_poly.pdbx_seq_one_letter_code
_entity_poly.pdbx_strand_id
1 'polypeptide(L)'
;QAFAGKGALLIAGTGYQYGDADFKEYSERLYLAFTQRLRVGTGPVSVGQALVAAKQDYLADTGVEVDGIFEKTILVSTLFGLPMLSVDLPNRIAAPTLPTAVTTTNPVSTNTPGATLGLATADVVLSPALTRTVVSLIDGETMLPIDTVYYSGPQGQVARPGYPIQPLVITNVTNSAGVVRGAGFRAGTYIDEQNIQPHTSVPATELAGSHPVFYSANFFPRQPWLLNYYDFLARPDGGTIRLMVTPTQFQSNTVEPNKGTLRRYTNMTFRLFYSPDRSAAALAAPPTIAHVATTIDGGDLHFAVEVNRSSEIADVQEVWVTYSSMNGSTWQSLDLIRNTTNPILWEGTLQGVAASTLRFMVQAASGTGLVTLDANQGAYYTPGIDPG
;
A
#
# COMPACT_ATOMS: atom_id res chain seq x y z
N GLN A 1 21.92 34.15 0.72
CA GLN A 1 22.18 35.60 0.91
C GLN A 1 22.01 36.41 -0.37
N ALA A 2 22.52 35.97 -1.53
CA ALA A 2 22.38 36.70 -2.80
C ALA A 2 20.92 36.97 -3.25
N PHE A 3 20.05 35.93 -3.27
CA PHE A 3 18.64 36.08 -3.65
C PHE A 3 17.84 36.97 -2.67
N ALA A 4 17.99 36.74 -1.37
CA ALA A 4 17.31 37.54 -0.34
C ALA A 4 17.71 39.04 -0.41
N GLY A 5 18.96 39.35 -0.74
CA GLY A 5 19.42 40.73 -0.96
C GLY A 5 18.82 41.41 -2.20
N LYS A 6 18.19 40.64 -3.10
CA LYS A 6 17.42 41.13 -4.26
C LYS A 6 15.90 41.03 -4.05
N GLY A 7 15.45 40.72 -2.82
CA GLY A 7 14.03 40.48 -2.53
C GLY A 7 13.48 39.21 -3.20
N ALA A 8 14.36 38.34 -3.71
CA ALA A 8 13.99 37.12 -4.40
C ALA A 8 14.03 35.92 -3.43
N LEU A 9 13.14 34.96 -3.70
CA LEU A 9 13.06 33.68 -3.02
C LEU A 9 13.23 32.57 -4.04
N LEU A 10 13.93 31.51 -3.65
CA LEU A 10 14.13 30.33 -4.48
C LEU A 10 13.75 29.09 -3.70
N ILE A 11 12.95 28.22 -4.31
CA ILE A 11 12.78 26.83 -3.86
C ILE A 11 13.40 25.96 -4.94
N ALA A 12 14.42 25.20 -4.56
CA ALA A 12 15.19 24.38 -5.48
C ALA A 12 15.85 23.21 -4.74
N GLY A 13 16.32 22.23 -5.51
CA GLY A 13 17.12 21.13 -4.97
C GLY A 13 18.52 21.57 -4.57
N THR A 14 19.04 20.99 -3.49
CA THR A 14 20.47 21.05 -3.13
C THR A 14 21.33 20.08 -3.94
N GLY A 15 20.71 19.27 -4.82
CA GLY A 15 21.37 18.38 -5.76
C GLY A 15 20.44 18.06 -6.93
N TYR A 16 20.81 17.08 -7.78
CA TYR A 16 20.00 16.69 -8.93
C TYR A 16 18.57 16.32 -8.54
N GLN A 17 17.62 16.95 -9.20
CA GLN A 17 16.19 16.70 -9.06
C GLN A 17 15.67 16.01 -10.29
N TYR A 18 14.68 15.14 -10.08
CA TYR A 18 14.05 14.36 -11.13
C TYR A 18 12.58 14.76 -11.26
N GLY A 19 12.10 14.75 -12.49
CA GLY A 19 10.70 14.48 -12.84
C GLY A 19 10.58 13.06 -13.37
N ASP A 20 9.42 12.70 -13.91
CA ASP A 20 9.23 11.47 -14.67
C ASP A 20 9.03 11.82 -16.15
N ALA A 21 9.43 10.93 -17.06
CA ALA A 21 9.35 11.18 -18.49
C ALA A 21 7.90 11.36 -18.99
N ASP A 22 6.92 10.70 -18.36
CA ASP A 22 5.56 10.59 -18.89
C ASP A 22 4.50 11.31 -18.05
N PHE A 23 4.79 11.59 -16.77
CA PHE A 23 3.85 12.26 -15.89
C PHE A 23 4.54 13.10 -14.81
N LYS A 24 3.76 13.97 -14.15
CA LYS A 24 4.26 14.84 -13.09
C LYS A 24 4.51 14.05 -11.82
N GLU A 25 5.74 13.62 -11.62
CA GLU A 25 6.16 12.88 -10.43
C GLU A 25 7.42 13.47 -9.78
N TYR A 26 7.81 12.90 -8.65
CA TYR A 26 9.02 13.29 -7.92
C TYR A 26 9.02 14.80 -7.58
N SER A 27 10.00 15.56 -8.04
CA SER A 27 10.11 16.99 -7.71
C SER A 27 9.00 17.81 -8.36
N GLU A 28 8.54 17.43 -9.55
CA GLU A 28 7.45 18.12 -10.23
C GLU A 28 6.14 18.03 -9.45
N ARG A 29 5.83 16.83 -8.93
CA ARG A 29 4.67 16.62 -8.06
C ARG A 29 4.78 17.44 -6.78
N LEU A 30 5.96 17.49 -6.14
CA LEU A 30 6.17 18.29 -4.94
C LEU A 30 6.00 19.80 -5.20
N TYR A 31 6.52 20.33 -6.30
CA TYR A 31 6.40 21.74 -6.63
C TYR A 31 5.00 22.14 -7.10
N LEU A 32 4.28 21.22 -7.75
CA LEU A 32 2.86 21.38 -7.99
C LEU A 32 2.08 21.46 -6.66
N ALA A 33 2.34 20.55 -5.73
CA ALA A 33 1.70 20.55 -4.41
C ALA A 33 2.02 21.83 -3.62
N PHE A 34 3.27 22.32 -3.68
CA PHE A 34 3.67 23.60 -3.09
C PHE A 34 2.82 24.76 -3.63
N THR A 35 2.70 24.84 -4.96
CA THR A 35 1.92 25.90 -5.61
C THR A 35 0.43 25.83 -5.25
N GLN A 36 -0.12 24.61 -5.14
CA GLN A 36 -1.48 24.40 -4.68
C GLN A 36 -1.65 24.84 -3.22
N ARG A 37 -0.69 24.53 -2.34
CA ARG A 37 -0.72 24.92 -0.92
C ARG A 37 -0.67 26.41 -0.68
N LEU A 38 -0.03 27.19 -1.55
CA LEU A 38 -0.09 28.66 -1.51
C LEU A 38 -1.51 29.21 -1.76
N ARG A 39 -2.39 28.44 -2.40
CA ARG A 39 -3.79 28.85 -2.68
C ARG A 39 -4.79 28.42 -1.60
N VAL A 40 -4.38 27.56 -0.67
CA VAL A 40 -5.29 27.00 0.34
C VAL A 40 -5.71 28.08 1.35
N GLY A 41 -6.97 28.06 1.78
CA GLY A 41 -7.50 28.96 2.81
C GLY A 41 -7.88 30.34 2.26
N THR A 42 -8.02 31.34 3.13
CA THR A 42 -8.68 32.63 2.79
C THR A 42 -7.77 33.86 2.76
N GLY A 43 -6.51 33.78 3.20
CA GLY A 43 -5.60 34.93 3.27
C GLY A 43 -4.14 34.56 2.99
N PRO A 44 -3.21 35.53 2.88
CA PRO A 44 -1.85 35.27 2.42
C PRO A 44 -1.17 34.07 3.12
N VAL A 45 -0.53 33.19 2.36
CA VAL A 45 0.11 31.97 2.89
C VAL A 45 1.61 32.13 2.86
N SER A 46 2.29 31.85 3.97
CA SER A 46 3.76 31.90 4.01
C SER A 46 4.37 30.76 3.19
N VAL A 47 5.41 31.06 2.43
CA VAL A 47 6.10 30.07 1.59
C VAL A 47 6.68 28.91 2.40
N GLY A 48 7.13 29.18 3.63
CA GLY A 48 7.60 28.14 4.55
C GLY A 48 6.48 27.18 4.95
N GLN A 49 5.32 27.70 5.35
CA GLN A 49 4.16 26.86 5.68
C GLN A 49 3.68 26.06 4.47
N ALA A 50 3.62 26.68 3.29
CA ALA A 50 3.21 25.99 2.07
C ALA A 50 4.17 24.85 1.69
N LEU A 51 5.49 25.06 1.80
CA LEU A 51 6.48 24.03 1.49
C LEU A 51 6.42 22.87 2.49
N VAL A 52 6.27 23.15 3.78
CA VAL A 52 6.10 22.11 4.81
C VAL A 52 4.83 21.30 4.54
N ALA A 53 3.70 21.96 4.30
CA ALA A 53 2.44 21.29 4.00
C ALA A 53 2.52 20.46 2.70
N ALA A 54 3.22 20.93 1.68
CA ALA A 54 3.42 20.19 0.43
C ALA A 54 4.27 18.94 0.64
N LYS A 55 5.33 19.00 1.45
CA LYS A 55 6.12 17.81 1.81
C LYS A 55 5.31 16.81 2.63
N GLN A 56 4.48 17.29 3.56
CA GLN A 56 3.58 16.45 4.34
C GLN A 56 2.55 15.75 3.45
N ASP A 57 1.94 16.45 2.48
CA ASP A 57 1.04 15.85 1.50
C ASP A 57 1.76 14.82 0.63
N TYR A 58 2.95 15.17 0.15
CA TYR A 58 3.75 14.30 -0.70
C TYR A 58 4.04 12.97 0.01
N LEU A 59 4.34 13.02 1.32
CA LEU A 59 4.52 11.86 2.22
C LEU A 59 3.21 11.10 2.51
N ALA A 60 2.11 11.82 2.67
CA ALA A 60 0.80 11.23 2.95
C ALA A 60 0.19 10.50 1.74
N ASP A 61 0.62 10.86 0.53
CA ASP A 61 0.15 10.34 -0.76
C ASP A 61 1.25 9.62 -1.57
N THR A 62 2.28 9.05 -0.91
CA THR A 62 3.39 8.35 -1.60
C THR A 62 2.98 7.03 -2.25
N GLY A 63 1.83 6.46 -1.87
CA GLY A 63 1.45 5.10 -2.23
C GLY A 63 2.23 4.03 -1.45
N VAL A 64 2.17 2.79 -1.93
CA VAL A 64 2.43 1.59 -1.11
C VAL A 64 3.92 1.30 -0.88
N GLU A 65 4.84 2.04 -1.51
CA GLU A 65 6.27 1.93 -1.21
C GLU A 65 6.92 3.32 -1.35
N VAL A 66 7.85 3.63 -0.43
CA VAL A 66 8.73 4.81 -0.51
C VAL A 66 10.10 4.32 -0.97
N ASP A 67 10.66 4.96 -2.00
CA ASP A 67 11.98 4.62 -2.52
C ASP A 67 12.98 5.78 -2.42
N GLY A 68 14.23 5.52 -2.83
CA GLY A 68 15.32 6.48 -2.71
C GLY A 68 15.11 7.78 -3.50
N ILE A 69 14.36 7.79 -4.63
CA ILE A 69 14.09 9.04 -5.35
C ILE A 69 12.99 9.83 -4.62
N PHE A 70 11.96 9.16 -4.10
CA PHE A 70 10.96 9.81 -3.24
C PHE A 70 11.61 10.47 -2.02
N GLU A 71 12.46 9.73 -1.29
CA GLU A 71 13.18 10.24 -0.12
C GLU A 71 14.09 11.41 -0.50
N LYS A 72 14.87 11.25 -1.58
CA LYS A 72 15.75 12.31 -2.08
C LYS A 72 14.97 13.58 -2.40
N THR A 73 13.84 13.48 -3.12
CA THR A 73 13.00 14.62 -3.47
C THR A 73 12.61 15.43 -2.25
N ILE A 74 12.17 14.77 -1.17
CA ILE A 74 11.79 15.45 0.08
C ILE A 74 13.00 16.07 0.76
N LEU A 75 14.13 15.35 0.82
CA LEU A 75 15.34 15.79 1.55
C LEU A 75 16.04 16.97 0.87
N VAL A 76 16.14 16.99 -0.45
CA VAL A 76 16.95 18.00 -1.17
C VAL A 76 16.16 19.25 -1.54
N SER A 77 14.82 19.18 -1.57
CA SER A 77 13.97 20.34 -1.91
C SER A 77 14.01 21.40 -0.80
N THR A 78 14.70 22.51 -1.06
CA THR A 78 15.12 23.47 -0.04
C THR A 78 14.65 24.88 -0.36
N LEU A 79 14.25 25.61 0.68
CA LEU A 79 13.91 27.03 0.63
C LEU A 79 15.17 27.89 0.85
N PHE A 80 15.49 28.74 -0.13
CA PHE A 80 16.52 29.77 -0.04
C PHE A 80 15.86 31.15 0.05
N GLY A 81 15.59 31.61 1.27
CA GLY A 81 14.96 32.91 1.51
C GLY A 81 14.31 33.01 2.89
N LEU A 82 13.40 33.97 3.05
CA LEU A 82 12.64 34.15 4.30
C LEU A 82 11.38 33.26 4.28
N PRO A 83 11.25 32.26 5.16
CA PRO A 83 10.10 31.35 5.19
C PRO A 83 8.78 32.06 5.49
N MET A 84 8.83 33.20 6.18
CA MET A 84 7.66 33.98 6.58
C MET A 84 7.12 34.89 5.47
N LEU A 85 7.78 34.96 4.32
CA LEU A 85 7.26 35.72 3.18
C LEU A 85 5.94 35.09 2.74
N SER A 86 4.86 35.87 2.81
CA SER A 86 3.54 35.41 2.40
C SER A 86 3.20 35.84 1.00
N VAL A 87 2.58 34.92 0.26
CA VAL A 87 2.05 35.16 -1.08
C VAL A 87 0.54 35.13 -1.00
N ASP A 88 -0.12 36.15 -1.55
CA ASP A 88 -1.57 36.18 -1.70
C ASP A 88 -1.94 35.86 -3.14
N LEU A 89 -2.26 34.59 -3.40
CA LEU A 89 -2.67 34.15 -4.72
C LEU A 89 -4.18 34.32 -4.92
N PRO A 90 -4.64 34.78 -6.09
CA PRO A 90 -6.06 34.79 -6.42
C PRO A 90 -6.60 33.35 -6.59
N ASN A 91 -7.92 33.21 -6.66
CA ASN A 91 -8.61 31.91 -6.83
C ASN A 91 -8.25 30.91 -5.73
N ARG A 92 -8.60 31.26 -4.50
CA ARG A 92 -8.38 30.43 -3.31
C ARG A 92 -9.09 29.08 -3.43
N ILE A 93 -8.49 28.05 -2.83
CA ILE A 93 -9.06 26.70 -2.78
C ILE A 93 -9.27 26.28 -1.33
N ALA A 94 -10.28 25.43 -1.12
CA ALA A 94 -10.45 24.77 0.17
C ALA A 94 -9.28 23.81 0.44
N ALA A 95 -9.01 23.56 1.71
CA ALA A 95 -8.07 22.50 2.07
C ALA A 95 -8.63 21.14 1.57
N PRO A 96 -7.78 20.24 1.05
CA PRO A 96 -8.19 18.90 0.71
C PRO A 96 -8.80 18.20 1.94
N THR A 97 -9.94 17.54 1.74
CA THR A 97 -10.59 16.72 2.78
C THR A 97 -10.72 15.30 2.29
N LEU A 98 -10.53 14.35 3.20
CA LEU A 98 -10.70 12.93 2.93
C LEU A 98 -11.66 12.37 4.00
N PRO A 99 -12.96 12.23 3.69
CA PRO A 99 -13.93 11.74 4.67
C PRO A 99 -13.58 10.32 5.11
N THR A 100 -13.84 9.98 6.38
CA THR A 100 -13.57 8.63 6.89
C THR A 100 -14.49 7.62 6.21
N ALA A 101 -13.93 6.50 5.77
CA ALA A 101 -14.71 5.36 5.29
C ALA A 101 -15.17 4.45 6.44
N VAL A 102 -14.66 4.66 7.65
CA VAL A 102 -14.96 3.82 8.82
C VAL A 102 -15.73 4.61 9.84
N THR A 103 -17.05 4.44 9.83
CA THR A 103 -17.98 5.11 10.75
C THR A 103 -18.27 4.28 12.00
N THR A 104 -18.09 2.97 11.95
CA THR A 104 -18.38 2.04 13.05
C THR A 104 -17.28 1.01 13.20
N THR A 105 -17.06 0.57 14.43
CA THR A 105 -16.11 -0.49 14.80
C THR A 105 -16.78 -1.46 15.78
N ASN A 106 -16.41 -2.72 15.73
CA ASN A 106 -16.89 -3.76 16.63
C ASN A 106 -15.78 -4.19 17.59
N PRO A 107 -16.01 -4.25 18.91
CA PRO A 107 -15.06 -4.86 19.83
C PRO A 107 -14.78 -6.32 19.42
N VAL A 108 -13.54 -6.78 19.62
CA VAL A 108 -13.24 -8.22 19.45
C VAL A 108 -13.95 -9.06 20.53
N SER A 109 -14.10 -10.36 20.27
CA SER A 109 -14.81 -11.29 21.17
C SER A 109 -14.20 -11.33 22.58
N THR A 110 -15.05 -11.45 23.61
CA THR A 110 -14.71 -11.22 25.02
C THR A 110 -13.70 -12.18 25.68
N ASN A 111 -13.20 -13.19 24.95
CA ASN A 111 -12.21 -14.16 25.44
C ASN A 111 -10.96 -14.24 24.54
N THR A 112 -10.66 -13.17 23.80
CA THR A 112 -9.46 -13.10 22.96
C THR A 112 -8.42 -12.12 23.54
N PRO A 113 -7.13 -12.26 23.20
CA PRO A 113 -6.07 -11.40 23.74
C PRO A 113 -6.31 -9.90 23.56
N GLY A 114 -6.93 -9.48 22.45
CA GLY A 114 -7.24 -8.08 22.19
C GLY A 114 -8.41 -7.52 23.00
N ALA A 115 -9.29 -8.37 23.56
CA ALA A 115 -10.44 -7.90 24.33
C ALA A 115 -10.01 -7.15 25.59
N THR A 116 -8.98 -7.66 26.28
CA THR A 116 -8.40 -7.02 27.47
C THR A 116 -7.62 -5.74 27.14
N LEU A 117 -7.27 -5.54 25.87
CA LEU A 117 -6.53 -4.36 25.37
C LEU A 117 -7.44 -3.35 24.64
N GLY A 118 -8.76 -3.57 24.67
CA GLY A 118 -9.74 -2.69 24.02
C GLY A 118 -9.68 -2.72 22.49
N LEU A 119 -9.17 -3.80 21.89
CA LEU A 119 -9.07 -3.94 20.44
C LEU A 119 -10.47 -3.96 19.80
N ALA A 120 -10.63 -3.18 18.74
CA ALA A 120 -11.82 -3.17 17.91
C ALA A 120 -11.46 -3.39 16.44
N THR A 121 -12.40 -3.89 15.65
CA THR A 121 -12.23 -4.14 14.23
C THR A 121 -13.27 -3.44 13.39
N ALA A 122 -12.93 -3.15 12.13
CA ALA A 122 -13.90 -2.78 11.11
C ALA A 122 -13.51 -3.39 9.77
N ASP A 123 -14.48 -3.96 9.08
CA ASP A 123 -14.27 -4.48 7.73
C ASP A 123 -14.60 -3.36 6.72
N VAL A 124 -13.68 -3.12 5.79
CA VAL A 124 -13.80 -2.11 4.74
C VAL A 124 -13.73 -2.80 3.39
N VAL A 125 -14.70 -2.48 2.54
CA VAL A 125 -14.76 -2.95 1.16
C VAL A 125 -14.41 -1.80 0.23
N LEU A 126 -13.37 -1.99 -0.58
CA LEU A 126 -12.96 -1.06 -1.62
C LEU A 126 -13.34 -1.61 -2.98
N SER A 127 -13.94 -0.77 -3.81
CA SER A 127 -14.27 -1.05 -5.21
C SER A 127 -13.52 -0.05 -6.10
N PRO A 128 -12.25 -0.30 -6.45
CA PRO A 128 -11.42 0.65 -7.17
C PRO A 128 -11.99 1.03 -8.55
N ALA A 129 -12.20 2.33 -8.77
CA ALA A 129 -12.50 2.87 -10.09
C ALA A 129 -11.19 3.17 -10.82
N LEU A 130 -10.77 2.25 -11.69
CA LEU A 130 -9.48 2.34 -12.40
C LEU A 130 -9.67 2.71 -13.87
N THR A 131 -8.81 3.58 -14.37
CA THR A 131 -8.75 3.97 -15.78
C THR A 131 -7.54 3.31 -16.44
N ARG A 132 -7.77 2.58 -17.52
CA ARG A 132 -6.72 1.91 -18.31
C ARG A 132 -6.12 2.90 -19.30
N THR A 133 -4.79 2.94 -19.38
CA THR A 133 -4.06 3.74 -20.37
C THR A 133 -3.13 2.84 -21.17
N VAL A 134 -3.10 3.05 -22.49
CA VAL A 134 -2.15 2.41 -23.40
C VAL A 134 -1.18 3.49 -23.88
N VAL A 135 0.12 3.21 -23.81
CA VAL A 135 1.18 4.07 -24.30
C VAL A 135 1.96 3.30 -25.36
N SER A 136 1.95 3.80 -26.59
CA SER A 136 2.73 3.25 -27.69
C SER A 136 4.15 3.83 -27.64
N LEU A 137 5.13 2.95 -27.42
CA LEU A 137 6.55 3.25 -27.44
C LEU A 137 7.18 2.71 -28.72
N ILE A 138 8.44 3.04 -28.96
CA ILE A 138 9.26 2.40 -29.99
C ILE A 138 10.24 1.47 -29.30
N ASP A 139 10.23 0.21 -29.72
CA ASP A 139 11.19 -0.78 -29.25
C ASP A 139 12.60 -0.43 -29.75
N GLY A 140 13.56 -0.34 -28.82
CA GLY A 140 14.91 0.14 -29.13
C GLY A 140 15.77 -0.81 -29.95
N GLU A 141 15.37 -2.09 -30.08
CA GLU A 141 16.12 -3.10 -30.84
C GLU A 141 15.50 -3.30 -32.23
N THR A 142 14.18 -3.51 -32.28
CA THR A 142 13.45 -3.78 -33.52
C THR A 142 13.01 -2.53 -34.26
N MET A 143 13.01 -1.36 -33.60
CA MET A 143 12.50 -0.08 -34.12
C MET A 143 11.02 -0.13 -34.53
N LEU A 144 10.25 -1.07 -33.98
CA LEU A 144 8.81 -1.21 -34.21
C LEU A 144 8.01 -0.64 -33.04
N PRO A 145 6.75 -0.21 -33.28
CA PRO A 145 5.86 0.20 -32.20
C PRO A 145 5.56 -0.95 -31.23
N ILE A 146 5.55 -0.64 -29.94
CA ILE A 146 5.20 -1.55 -28.86
C ILE A 146 4.24 -0.89 -27.88
N ASP A 147 3.11 -1.54 -27.62
CA ASP A 147 2.11 -1.03 -26.68
C ASP A 147 2.42 -1.50 -25.26
N THR A 148 2.47 -0.53 -24.35
CA THR A 148 2.62 -0.74 -22.92
C THR A 148 1.37 -0.24 -22.18
N VAL A 149 1.09 -0.79 -21.01
CA VAL A 149 -0.18 -0.56 -20.29
C VAL A 149 0.10 -0.19 -18.84
N TYR A 150 -0.66 0.79 -18.34
CA TYR A 150 -0.81 1.04 -16.90
C TYR A 150 -2.24 1.44 -16.55
N TYR A 151 -2.50 1.50 -15.25
CA TYR A 151 -3.77 1.96 -14.71
C TYR A 151 -3.57 3.16 -13.78
N SER A 152 -4.54 4.06 -13.75
CA SER A 152 -4.67 5.11 -12.74
C SER A 152 -5.92 4.90 -11.89
N GLY A 153 -5.84 5.25 -10.61
CA GLY A 153 -6.95 5.24 -9.67
C GLY A 153 -7.50 6.64 -9.39
N PRO A 154 -8.47 6.78 -8.47
CA PRO A 154 -9.08 8.07 -8.13
C PRO A 154 -8.10 9.09 -7.56
N GLN A 155 -6.99 8.63 -6.95
CA GLN A 155 -5.90 9.47 -6.46
C GLN A 155 -4.71 9.52 -7.44
N GLY A 156 -4.92 9.12 -8.69
CA GLY A 156 -3.90 9.08 -9.72
C GLY A 156 -3.11 7.79 -9.70
N GLN A 157 -1.80 7.89 -9.84
CA GLN A 157 -0.90 6.77 -9.96
C GLN A 157 0.36 7.05 -9.14
N VAL A 158 1.08 5.98 -8.83
CA VAL A 158 2.41 6.02 -8.26
C VAL A 158 3.36 5.30 -9.17
N ALA A 159 4.58 5.80 -9.18
CA ALA A 159 5.61 5.41 -10.11
C ALA A 159 6.90 5.28 -9.35
N ARG A 160 7.64 4.23 -9.66
CA ARG A 160 8.95 3.98 -9.08
C ARG A 160 9.93 3.74 -10.21
N PRO A 161 11.15 4.28 -10.15
CA PRO A 161 12.11 4.18 -11.23
C PRO A 161 12.32 2.74 -11.69
N GLY A 162 11.98 2.47 -12.95
CA GLY A 162 12.12 1.17 -13.58
C GLY A 162 11.10 0.09 -13.15
N TYR A 163 10.10 0.44 -12.36
CA TYR A 163 8.99 -0.45 -12.00
C TYR A 163 7.72 -0.09 -12.76
N PRO A 164 6.76 -1.02 -12.87
CA PRO A 164 5.44 -0.75 -13.42
C PRO A 164 4.75 0.38 -12.66
N ILE A 165 4.11 1.28 -13.41
CA ILE A 165 3.27 2.33 -12.84
C ILE A 165 2.02 1.69 -12.26
N GLN A 166 1.67 2.07 -11.03
CA GLN A 166 0.57 1.49 -10.27
C GLN A 166 -0.52 2.53 -10.00
N PRO A 167 -1.81 2.18 -10.08
CA PRO A 167 -2.90 3.07 -9.70
C PRO A 167 -2.89 3.33 -8.21
N LEU A 168 -3.30 4.53 -7.77
CA LEU A 168 -3.40 4.87 -6.36
C LEU A 168 -4.86 5.02 -5.93
N VAL A 169 -5.23 4.28 -4.89
CA VAL A 169 -6.50 4.43 -4.17
C VAL A 169 -6.18 4.73 -2.72
N ILE A 170 -6.77 5.80 -2.17
CA ILE A 170 -6.55 6.24 -0.79
C ILE A 170 -7.88 6.36 -0.08
N THR A 171 -7.96 5.76 1.11
CA THR A 171 -9.14 5.80 1.96
C THR A 171 -8.75 6.27 3.36
N ASN A 172 -9.45 7.26 3.92
CA ASN A 172 -9.27 7.64 5.31
C ASN A 172 -9.91 6.57 6.21
N VAL A 173 -9.08 6.02 7.11
CA VAL A 173 -9.44 4.96 8.05
C VAL A 173 -9.21 5.41 9.50
N THR A 174 -9.24 6.71 9.74
CA THR A 174 -9.19 7.27 11.10
C THR A 174 -10.51 7.04 11.80
N ASN A 175 -10.46 6.63 13.06
CA ASN A 175 -11.64 6.39 13.88
C ASN A 175 -11.36 6.75 15.35
N SER A 176 -12.40 7.07 16.11
CA SER A 176 -12.30 7.39 17.54
C SER A 176 -12.04 6.17 18.43
N ALA A 177 -12.19 4.95 17.92
CA ALA A 177 -11.89 3.71 18.64
C ALA A 177 -10.40 3.50 18.96
N GLY A 178 -9.52 4.27 18.32
CA GLY A 178 -8.07 4.21 18.55
C GLY A 178 -7.26 4.36 17.27
N VAL A 179 -5.96 4.11 17.36
CA VAL A 179 -5.08 4.10 16.17
C VAL A 179 -5.33 2.78 15.44
N VAL A 180 -5.62 2.83 14.14
CA VAL A 180 -5.60 1.62 13.31
C VAL A 180 -4.16 1.14 13.20
N ARG A 181 -3.87 -0.08 13.63
CA ARG A 181 -2.50 -0.61 13.72
C ARG A 181 -2.16 -1.56 12.58
N GLY A 182 -3.16 -2.26 12.05
CA GLY A 182 -2.97 -3.23 10.98
C GLY A 182 -4.18 -3.32 10.07
N ALA A 183 -3.90 -3.71 8.82
CA ALA A 183 -4.89 -3.98 7.79
C ALA A 183 -4.65 -5.40 7.26
N GLY A 184 -5.61 -6.28 7.52
CA GLY A 184 -5.61 -7.64 7.05
C GLY A 184 -6.47 -7.80 5.81
N PHE A 185 -5.92 -8.26 4.69
CA PHE A 185 -6.71 -8.64 3.52
C PHE A 185 -7.58 -9.87 3.83
N ARG A 186 -8.86 -9.81 3.48
CA ARG A 186 -9.88 -10.85 3.80
C ARG A 186 -10.51 -11.45 2.56
N ALA A 187 -10.72 -10.65 1.53
CA ALA A 187 -11.30 -11.12 0.28
C ALA A 187 -10.97 -10.15 -0.85
N GLY A 188 -11.13 -10.59 -2.09
CA GLY A 188 -11.09 -9.68 -3.23
C GLY A 188 -11.50 -10.37 -4.51
N THR A 189 -11.97 -9.59 -5.46
CA THR A 189 -12.29 -10.06 -6.81
C THR A 189 -11.33 -9.38 -7.78
N TYR A 190 -10.83 -10.13 -8.76
CA TYR A 190 -9.87 -9.63 -9.73
C TYR A 190 -10.16 -10.12 -11.15
N ILE A 191 -9.54 -9.43 -12.10
CA ILE A 191 -9.52 -9.79 -13.53
C ILE A 191 -8.05 -9.89 -13.94
N ASP A 192 -7.68 -11.01 -14.56
CA ASP A 192 -6.34 -11.22 -15.10
C ASP A 192 -6.34 -10.92 -16.61
N GLU A 193 -5.55 -9.94 -17.01
CA GLU A 193 -5.30 -9.56 -18.41
C GLU A 193 -4.00 -10.21 -18.88
N GLN A 194 -4.10 -11.02 -19.94
CA GLN A 194 -2.98 -11.77 -20.50
C GLN A 194 -2.21 -10.95 -21.55
N ASN A 195 -0.94 -11.32 -21.75
CA ASN A 195 -0.04 -10.76 -22.76
C ASN A 195 0.17 -9.24 -22.65
N ILE A 196 0.19 -8.73 -21.42
CA ILE A 196 0.39 -7.31 -21.13
C ILE A 196 1.88 -7.02 -20.95
N GLN A 197 2.36 -5.95 -21.56
CA GLN A 197 3.63 -5.33 -21.20
C GLN A 197 3.35 -4.13 -20.29
N PRO A 198 3.89 -4.10 -19.05
CA PRO A 198 3.65 -3.00 -18.13
C PRO A 198 4.41 -1.75 -18.62
N HIS A 199 3.76 -0.60 -18.49
CA HIS A 199 4.45 0.69 -18.67
C HIS A 199 5.26 1.01 -17.40
N THR A 200 6.56 1.23 -17.56
CA THR A 200 7.51 1.44 -16.46
C THR A 200 7.87 2.92 -16.32
N SER A 201 8.09 3.37 -15.08
CA SER A 201 8.48 4.75 -14.82
C SER A 201 9.94 5.01 -15.18
N VAL A 202 10.22 6.19 -15.74
CA VAL A 202 11.56 6.63 -16.13
C VAL A 202 11.84 7.97 -15.47
N PRO A 203 12.68 8.03 -14.42
CA PRO A 203 13.08 9.30 -13.85
C PRO A 203 13.90 10.08 -14.89
N ALA A 204 13.46 11.30 -15.18
CA ALA A 204 14.05 12.15 -16.18
C ALA A 204 14.56 13.46 -15.54
N THR A 205 15.57 14.05 -16.17
CA THR A 205 16.01 15.42 -15.89
C THR A 205 15.61 16.29 -17.07
N GLU A 206 16.48 16.42 -18.07
CA GLU A 206 16.26 17.26 -19.27
C GLU A 206 15.98 16.44 -20.54
N LEU A 207 16.30 15.14 -20.53
CA LEU A 207 16.04 14.20 -21.62
C LEU A 207 15.29 12.98 -21.08
N ALA A 208 14.28 12.52 -21.83
CA ALA A 208 13.60 11.27 -21.52
C ALA A 208 14.53 10.08 -21.77
N GLY A 209 14.65 9.19 -20.79
CA GLY A 209 15.40 7.95 -20.91
C GLY A 209 14.61 6.86 -21.63
N SER A 210 15.26 5.70 -21.85
CA SER A 210 14.57 4.51 -22.34
C SER A 210 13.80 3.84 -21.21
N HIS A 211 12.59 3.33 -21.50
CA HIS A 211 11.81 2.54 -20.57
C HIS A 211 12.46 1.18 -20.35
N PRO A 212 12.89 0.85 -19.11
CA PRO A 212 13.44 -0.47 -18.85
C PRO A 212 12.34 -1.54 -18.90
N VAL A 213 12.74 -2.73 -19.30
CA VAL A 213 11.96 -3.95 -19.17
C VAL A 213 11.80 -4.31 -17.69
N PHE A 214 10.60 -4.75 -17.30
CA PHE A 214 10.33 -5.21 -15.94
C PHE A 214 9.99 -6.70 -15.92
N TYR A 215 10.78 -7.46 -15.16
CA TYR A 215 10.55 -8.88 -14.96
C TYR A 215 10.17 -9.19 -13.51
N SER A 216 9.14 -10.01 -13.31
CA SER A 216 8.84 -10.61 -12.02
C SER A 216 8.30 -12.02 -12.17
N ALA A 217 8.93 -12.99 -11.51
CA ALA A 217 8.48 -14.38 -11.52
C ALA A 217 7.15 -14.59 -10.76
N ASN A 218 6.85 -13.69 -9.82
CA ASN A 218 5.65 -13.71 -8.98
C ASN A 218 4.85 -12.41 -9.19
N PHE A 219 3.63 -12.35 -8.67
CA PHE A 219 2.84 -11.12 -8.71
C PHE A 219 3.51 -9.99 -7.90
N PHE A 220 3.83 -8.90 -8.58
CA PHE A 220 4.39 -7.68 -8.02
C PHE A 220 3.38 -6.51 -8.08
N PRO A 221 3.25 -5.68 -7.02
CA PRO A 221 3.87 -5.86 -5.71
C PRO A 221 3.25 -7.04 -4.97
N ARG A 222 4.01 -7.67 -4.07
CA ARG A 222 3.51 -8.81 -3.27
C ARG A 222 2.35 -8.39 -2.37
N GLN A 223 2.44 -7.20 -1.78
CA GLN A 223 1.41 -6.62 -0.93
C GLN A 223 0.96 -5.26 -1.51
N PRO A 224 -0.12 -5.23 -2.31
CA PRO A 224 -0.63 -4.00 -2.92
C PRO A 224 -1.37 -3.05 -1.95
N TRP A 225 -1.11 -3.09 -0.64
CA TRP A 225 -1.72 -2.18 0.33
C TRP A 225 -0.82 -1.87 1.53
N LEU A 226 -1.01 -0.69 2.14
CA LEU A 226 -0.41 -0.34 3.43
C LEU A 226 -1.20 0.73 4.19
N LEU A 227 -0.91 0.89 5.48
CA LEU A 227 -1.40 2.00 6.31
C LEU A 227 -0.36 3.13 6.39
N ASN A 228 -0.75 4.33 5.97
CA ASN A 228 0.06 5.54 6.05
C ASN A 228 -0.34 6.38 7.27
N TYR A 229 0.66 6.79 8.05
CA TYR A 229 0.48 7.58 9.26
C TYR A 229 1.05 9.00 9.15
N TYR A 230 1.72 9.36 8.04
CA TYR A 230 2.43 10.63 7.93
C TYR A 230 1.51 11.83 8.19
N ASP A 231 0.30 11.79 7.65
CA ASP A 231 -0.67 12.87 7.83
C ASP A 231 -1.18 12.98 9.28
N PHE A 232 -1.51 11.85 9.90
CA PHE A 232 -1.90 11.78 11.30
C PHE A 232 -0.80 12.28 12.24
N LEU A 233 0.46 11.90 12.00
CA LEU A 233 1.61 12.33 12.79
C LEU A 233 1.93 13.82 12.59
N ALA A 234 1.80 14.31 11.37
CA ALA A 234 2.06 15.72 11.03
C ALA A 234 0.97 16.66 11.56
N ARG A 235 -0.27 16.17 11.74
CA ARG A 235 -1.43 16.95 12.15
C ARG A 235 -2.26 16.20 13.22
N PRO A 236 -1.85 16.19 14.49
CA PRO A 236 -2.53 15.40 15.52
C PRO A 236 -4.02 15.73 15.72
N ASP A 237 -4.42 16.99 15.51
CA ASP A 237 -5.79 17.48 15.75
C ASP A 237 -6.73 17.37 14.54
N GLY A 238 -6.26 16.83 13.40
CA GLY A 238 -7.09 16.76 12.19
C GLY A 238 -6.49 16.00 10.99
N GLY A 239 -5.36 15.35 11.19
CA GLY A 239 -4.70 14.48 10.22
C GLY A 239 -5.39 13.12 10.16
N THR A 240 -5.12 12.41 9.06
CA THR A 240 -5.78 11.14 8.76
C THR A 240 -4.79 9.99 8.71
N ILE A 241 -5.19 8.83 9.22
CA ILE A 241 -4.54 7.56 8.88
C ILE A 241 -5.19 7.05 7.59
N ARG A 242 -4.35 6.68 6.62
CA ARG A 242 -4.81 6.36 5.26
C ARG A 242 -4.51 4.90 4.92
N LEU A 243 -5.51 4.14 4.50
CA LEU A 243 -5.31 2.88 3.81
C LEU A 243 -5.03 3.21 2.34
N MET A 244 -3.78 2.97 1.93
CA MET A 244 -3.33 3.16 0.55
C MET A 244 -3.30 1.81 -0.15
N VAL A 245 -3.83 1.75 -1.37
CA VAL A 245 -3.94 0.53 -2.16
C VAL A 245 -3.50 0.81 -3.58
N THR A 246 -2.68 -0.10 -4.13
CA THR A 246 -2.33 -0.19 -5.55
C THR A 246 -2.96 -1.41 -6.16
N PRO A 247 -4.25 -1.35 -6.57
CA PRO A 247 -5.08 -2.53 -6.89
C PRO A 247 -4.75 -3.22 -8.23
N THR A 248 -3.48 -3.24 -8.60
CA THR A 248 -2.96 -4.04 -9.71
C THR A 248 -1.71 -4.80 -9.28
N GLN A 249 -1.50 -5.97 -9.88
CA GLN A 249 -0.26 -6.73 -9.76
C GLN A 249 0.17 -7.21 -11.14
N PHE A 250 1.47 -7.43 -11.34
CA PHE A 250 2.01 -7.94 -12.59
C PHE A 250 2.92 -9.15 -12.34
N GLN A 251 2.78 -10.19 -13.16
CA GLN A 251 3.65 -11.37 -13.18
C GLN A 251 4.07 -11.62 -14.62
N SER A 252 5.38 -11.73 -14.87
CA SER A 252 5.93 -12.04 -16.19
C SER A 252 5.71 -13.52 -16.53
N ASN A 253 5.40 -13.81 -17.80
CA ASN A 253 5.29 -15.19 -18.28
C ASN A 253 6.67 -15.85 -18.41
N THR A 254 7.60 -15.10 -19.02
CA THR A 254 9.00 -15.47 -19.26
C THR A 254 9.86 -14.21 -19.21
N VAL A 255 11.17 -14.34 -19.37
CA VAL A 255 12.07 -13.18 -19.53
C VAL A 255 11.86 -12.51 -20.88
N GLU A 256 11.58 -13.30 -21.92
CA GLU A 256 11.29 -12.85 -23.28
C GLU A 256 10.18 -13.72 -23.89
N PRO A 257 9.11 -13.16 -24.50
CA PRO A 257 8.81 -11.73 -24.60
C PRO A 257 8.52 -11.08 -23.24
N ASN A 258 8.83 -9.79 -23.09
CA ASN A 258 8.51 -8.99 -21.90
C ASN A 258 6.99 -8.74 -21.75
N LYS A 259 6.23 -9.82 -21.59
CA LYS A 259 4.79 -9.84 -21.43
C LYS A 259 4.41 -10.76 -20.28
N GLY A 260 3.27 -10.48 -19.69
CA GLY A 260 2.81 -11.19 -18.52
C GLY A 260 1.32 -11.08 -18.29
N THR A 261 0.94 -11.55 -17.11
CA THR A 261 -0.41 -11.40 -16.56
C THR A 261 -0.45 -10.14 -15.71
N LEU A 262 -1.30 -9.17 -16.10
CA LEU A 262 -1.67 -8.04 -15.25
C LEU A 262 -2.96 -8.39 -14.52
N ARG A 263 -2.89 -8.54 -13.20
CA ARG A 263 -4.04 -8.72 -12.33
C ARG A 263 -4.57 -7.37 -11.90
N ARG A 264 -5.88 -7.16 -12.02
CA ARG A 264 -6.57 -5.95 -11.56
C ARG A 264 -7.69 -6.30 -10.60
N TYR A 265 -7.64 -5.76 -9.38
CA TYR A 265 -8.69 -5.95 -8.40
C TYR A 265 -9.89 -5.04 -8.69
N THR A 266 -11.07 -5.64 -8.80
CA THR A 266 -12.36 -4.94 -8.89
C THR A 266 -13.01 -4.76 -7.52
N ASN A 267 -12.63 -5.60 -6.55
CA ASN A 267 -13.01 -5.49 -5.17
C ASN A 267 -11.89 -5.96 -4.25
N MET A 268 -11.68 -5.28 -3.12
CA MET A 268 -10.77 -5.69 -2.06
C MET A 268 -11.42 -5.43 -0.70
N THR A 269 -11.47 -6.46 0.15
CA THR A 269 -12.00 -6.39 1.51
C THR A 269 -10.88 -6.51 2.51
N PHE A 270 -10.82 -5.57 3.44
CA PHE A 270 -9.82 -5.51 4.50
C PHE A 270 -10.50 -5.51 5.86
N ARG A 271 -9.94 -6.25 6.82
CA ARG A 271 -10.20 -6.08 8.25
C ARG A 271 -9.17 -5.15 8.84
N LEU A 272 -9.63 -4.05 9.41
CA LEU A 272 -8.82 -3.06 10.10
C LEU A 272 -8.87 -3.31 11.60
N PHE A 273 -7.73 -3.16 12.28
CA PHE A 273 -7.61 -3.39 13.72
C PHE A 273 -7.26 -2.08 14.43
N TYR A 274 -8.17 -1.58 15.26
CA TYR A 274 -8.06 -0.33 16.03
C TYR A 274 -7.70 -0.65 17.47
N SER A 275 -6.62 -0.05 17.96
CA SER A 275 -6.19 -0.21 19.35
C SER A 275 -6.11 1.14 20.05
N PRO A 276 -6.83 1.31 21.18
CA PRO A 276 -6.66 2.47 22.06
C PRO A 276 -5.51 2.26 23.06
N ASP A 277 -4.89 1.08 23.10
CA ASP A 277 -3.90 0.73 24.11
C ASP A 277 -2.63 1.59 23.99
N ARG A 278 -2.16 2.05 25.16
CA ARG A 278 -0.93 2.85 25.32
C ARG A 278 0.03 2.22 26.33
N SER A 279 -0.25 0.98 26.74
CA SER A 279 0.59 0.25 27.69
C SER A 279 1.85 -0.30 27.01
N ALA A 280 2.67 -1.06 27.75
CA ALA A 280 3.79 -1.78 27.17
C ALA A 280 3.37 -2.78 26.07
N ALA A 281 2.12 -3.27 26.09
CA ALA A 281 1.60 -4.13 25.04
C ALA A 281 1.59 -3.42 23.67
N ALA A 282 1.39 -2.10 23.65
CA ALA A 282 1.43 -1.30 22.44
C ALA A 282 2.79 -1.35 21.72
N LEU A 283 3.88 -1.67 22.42
CA LEU A 283 5.22 -1.81 21.84
C LEU A 283 5.50 -3.19 21.24
N ALA A 284 4.57 -4.15 21.39
CA ALA A 284 4.73 -5.48 20.82
C ALA A 284 4.82 -5.44 19.28
N ALA A 285 5.67 -6.29 18.72
CA ALA A 285 5.78 -6.52 17.27
C ALA A 285 4.56 -7.32 16.75
N PRO A 286 4.30 -7.39 15.44
CA PRO A 286 3.30 -8.32 14.93
C PRO A 286 3.71 -9.79 15.19
N PRO A 287 2.77 -10.75 15.16
CA PRO A 287 3.08 -12.18 15.35
C PRO A 287 3.99 -12.72 14.24
N THR A 288 4.76 -13.77 14.52
CA THR A 288 5.58 -14.45 13.51
C THR A 288 4.90 -15.75 13.08
N ILE A 289 4.61 -15.89 11.80
CA ILE A 289 4.18 -17.16 11.22
C ILE A 289 5.44 -18.01 11.06
N ALA A 290 5.53 -19.10 11.83
CA ALA A 290 6.75 -19.90 11.97
C ALA A 290 6.75 -21.11 11.05
N HIS A 291 5.60 -21.76 10.89
CA HIS A 291 5.44 -22.90 10.00
C HIS A 291 4.03 -22.94 9.42
N VAL A 292 3.92 -23.36 8.16
CA VAL A 292 2.65 -23.48 7.43
C VAL A 292 2.59 -24.88 6.83
N ALA A 293 1.79 -25.74 7.44
CA ALA A 293 1.56 -27.10 6.98
C ALA A 293 0.15 -27.28 6.44
N THR A 294 0.02 -28.19 5.48
CA THR A 294 -1.27 -28.65 4.99
C THR A 294 -1.29 -30.15 4.79
N THR A 295 -2.42 -30.78 5.08
CA THR A 295 -2.68 -32.19 4.78
C THR A 295 -3.97 -32.31 4.00
N ILE A 296 -4.01 -33.29 3.08
CA ILE A 296 -5.16 -33.54 2.21
C ILE A 296 -5.70 -34.91 2.59
N ASP A 297 -6.95 -34.98 3.03
CA ASP A 297 -7.63 -36.23 3.34
C ASP A 297 -9.07 -36.20 2.82
N GLY A 298 -9.51 -37.26 2.15
CA GLY A 298 -10.89 -37.40 1.68
C GLY A 298 -11.43 -36.27 0.76
N GLY A 299 -10.59 -35.40 0.20
CA GLY A 299 -11.01 -34.22 -0.56
C GLY A 299 -11.13 -32.93 0.27
N ASP A 300 -10.84 -33.02 1.57
CA ASP A 300 -10.73 -31.90 2.48
C ASP A 300 -9.26 -31.49 2.61
N LEU A 301 -9.05 -30.18 2.75
CA LEU A 301 -7.74 -29.58 2.95
C LEU A 301 -7.66 -29.05 4.39
N HIS A 302 -6.82 -29.68 5.19
CA HIS A 302 -6.55 -29.26 6.56
C HIS A 302 -5.34 -28.33 6.58
N PHE A 303 -5.46 -27.24 7.33
CA PHE A 303 -4.39 -26.28 7.60
C PHE A 303 -3.92 -26.46 9.04
N ALA A 304 -2.62 -26.46 9.23
CA ALA A 304 -1.95 -26.43 10.52
C ALA A 304 -0.87 -25.35 10.45
N VAL A 305 -1.10 -24.24 11.12
CA VAL A 305 -0.22 -23.06 11.08
C VAL A 305 0.33 -22.81 12.48
N GLU A 306 1.65 -22.78 12.60
CA GLU A 306 2.32 -22.39 13.83
C GLU A 306 2.61 -20.89 13.84
N VAL A 307 2.06 -20.17 14.83
CA VAL A 307 2.20 -18.73 14.96
C VAL A 307 2.74 -18.39 16.35
N ASN A 308 3.94 -17.82 16.36
CA ASN A 308 4.60 -17.35 17.57
C ASN A 308 4.13 -15.95 17.93
N ARG A 309 3.75 -15.78 19.20
CA ARG A 309 3.48 -14.46 19.79
C ARG A 309 4.78 -13.68 19.96
N SER A 310 4.74 -12.39 19.67
CA SER A 310 5.87 -11.48 19.94
C SER A 310 5.94 -11.05 21.41
N SER A 311 4.83 -11.13 22.13
CA SER A 311 4.68 -10.74 23.53
C SER A 311 3.56 -11.56 24.19
N GLU A 312 3.71 -11.85 25.48
CA GLU A 312 2.66 -12.55 26.25
C GLU A 312 1.42 -11.67 26.48
N ILE A 313 1.60 -10.34 26.54
CA ILE A 313 0.52 -9.39 26.83
C ILE A 313 -0.25 -9.06 25.55
N ALA A 314 0.42 -9.08 24.40
CA ALA A 314 -0.18 -8.87 23.07
C ALA A 314 -0.16 -10.16 22.24
N ASP A 315 -0.67 -11.25 22.82
CA ASP A 315 -0.73 -12.58 22.19
C ASP A 315 -1.52 -12.57 20.87
N VAL A 316 -1.40 -13.61 20.05
CA VAL A 316 -2.04 -13.74 18.73
C VAL A 316 -3.56 -13.71 18.88
N GLN A 317 -4.18 -12.69 18.30
CA GLN A 317 -5.62 -12.43 18.34
C GLN A 317 -6.39 -13.34 17.38
N GLU A 318 -5.92 -13.46 16.14
CA GLU A 318 -6.63 -14.15 15.06
C GLU A 318 -5.61 -14.60 14.00
N VAL A 319 -5.83 -15.76 13.41
CA VAL A 319 -5.05 -16.29 12.28
C VAL A 319 -6.03 -16.75 11.21
N TRP A 320 -5.75 -16.42 9.96
CA TRP A 320 -6.59 -16.84 8.84
C TRP A 320 -5.77 -17.17 7.62
N VAL A 321 -6.35 -18.00 6.77
CA VAL A 321 -5.83 -18.36 5.46
C VAL A 321 -6.67 -17.66 4.42
N THR A 322 -6.02 -16.90 3.53
CA THR A 322 -6.67 -16.31 2.35
C THR A 322 -6.29 -17.14 1.13
N TYR A 323 -7.27 -17.70 0.43
CA TYR A 323 -7.05 -18.64 -0.68
C TYR A 323 -7.81 -18.24 -1.95
N SER A 324 -7.29 -18.70 -3.08
CA SER A 324 -7.89 -18.60 -4.42
C SER A 324 -7.57 -19.87 -5.21
N SER A 325 -8.38 -20.20 -6.21
CA SER A 325 -8.04 -21.22 -7.20
C SER A 325 -7.22 -20.60 -8.34
N MET A 326 -6.32 -21.35 -8.95
CA MET A 326 -5.44 -20.88 -10.04
C MET A 326 -6.22 -20.35 -11.25
N ASN A 327 -7.43 -20.88 -11.50
CA ASN A 327 -8.33 -20.42 -12.55
C ASN A 327 -9.51 -19.60 -11.99
N GLY A 328 -9.44 -19.22 -10.72
CA GLY A 328 -10.43 -18.39 -10.05
C GLY A 328 -10.21 -16.92 -10.33
N SER A 329 -11.19 -16.13 -9.89
CA SER A 329 -11.17 -14.67 -9.95
C SER A 329 -11.39 -14.04 -8.58
N THR A 330 -11.34 -14.85 -7.50
CA THR A 330 -11.73 -14.43 -6.15
C THR A 330 -10.79 -14.98 -5.09
N TRP A 331 -10.34 -14.11 -4.20
CA TRP A 331 -9.75 -14.47 -2.92
C TRP A 331 -10.82 -14.51 -1.83
N GLN A 332 -10.75 -15.52 -0.97
CA GLN A 332 -11.63 -15.72 0.17
C GLN A 332 -10.80 -16.11 1.40
N SER A 333 -11.30 -15.83 2.61
CA SER A 333 -10.61 -16.20 3.85
C SER A 333 -11.34 -17.28 4.63
N LEU A 334 -10.56 -18.14 5.27
CA LEU A 334 -10.98 -19.06 6.32
C LEU A 334 -10.27 -18.67 7.62
N ASP A 335 -11.04 -18.37 8.67
CA ASP A 335 -10.50 -18.16 10.01
C ASP A 335 -10.06 -19.50 10.62
N LEU A 336 -8.84 -19.53 11.15
CA LEU A 336 -8.31 -20.69 11.86
C LEU A 336 -8.65 -20.59 13.35
N ILE A 337 -8.75 -21.75 13.99
CA ILE A 337 -9.06 -21.89 15.41
C ILE A 337 -7.78 -22.29 16.14
N ARG A 338 -7.47 -21.59 17.23
CA ARG A 338 -6.32 -21.92 18.08
C ARG A 338 -6.54 -23.28 18.73
N ASN A 339 -5.54 -24.16 18.65
CA ASN A 339 -5.57 -25.45 19.32
C ASN A 339 -5.53 -25.28 20.84
N THR A 340 -6.29 -26.10 21.57
CA THR A 340 -6.44 -25.99 23.03
C THR A 340 -5.28 -26.57 23.82
N THR A 341 -4.47 -27.44 23.21
CA THR A 341 -3.34 -28.13 23.84
C THR A 341 -2.01 -27.55 23.38
N ASN A 342 -1.91 -27.11 22.12
CA ASN A 342 -0.75 -26.43 21.56
C ASN A 342 -1.09 -24.95 21.27
N PRO A 343 -0.69 -24.00 22.13
CA PRO A 343 -1.14 -22.61 22.06
C PRO A 343 -0.57 -21.82 20.86
N ILE A 344 0.46 -22.35 20.18
CA ILE A 344 1.01 -21.74 18.96
C ILE A 344 0.38 -22.30 17.68
N LEU A 345 -0.37 -23.41 17.77
CA LEU A 345 -0.96 -24.07 16.61
C LEU A 345 -2.37 -23.53 16.33
N TRP A 346 -2.63 -23.20 15.07
CA TRP A 346 -3.91 -22.74 14.55
C TRP A 346 -4.35 -23.65 13.41
N GLU A 347 -5.58 -24.13 13.49
CA GLU A 347 -6.09 -25.19 12.62
C GLU A 347 -7.40 -24.78 11.94
N GLY A 348 -7.60 -25.28 10.73
CA GLY A 348 -8.83 -25.04 9.96
C GLY A 348 -8.97 -26.06 8.84
N THR A 349 -10.16 -26.20 8.28
CA THR A 349 -10.43 -27.16 7.20
C THR A 349 -11.28 -26.51 6.13
N LEU A 350 -10.85 -26.65 4.87
CA LEU A 350 -11.67 -26.37 3.70
C LEU A 350 -12.21 -27.68 3.14
N GLN A 351 -13.53 -27.77 3.01
CA GLN A 351 -14.20 -28.97 2.55
C GLN A 351 -14.40 -28.97 1.05
N GLY A 352 -14.22 -30.13 0.42
CA GLY A 352 -14.55 -30.34 -1.01
C GLY A 352 -13.76 -29.45 -1.97
N VAL A 353 -12.48 -29.18 -1.69
CA VAL A 353 -11.64 -28.29 -2.50
C VAL A 353 -10.65 -29.06 -3.37
N ALA A 354 -10.41 -28.56 -4.59
CA ALA A 354 -9.38 -29.09 -5.47
C ALA A 354 -7.99 -28.57 -5.07
N ALA A 355 -7.38 -29.22 -4.07
CA ALA A 355 -6.14 -28.79 -3.41
C ALA A 355 -4.97 -28.49 -4.38
N SER A 356 -4.83 -29.26 -5.48
CA SER A 356 -3.76 -29.05 -6.48
C SER A 356 -3.83 -27.68 -7.19
N THR A 357 -5.04 -27.13 -7.33
CA THR A 357 -5.29 -25.84 -7.99
C THR A 357 -5.40 -24.68 -7.02
N LEU A 358 -5.33 -24.93 -5.70
CA LEU A 358 -5.49 -23.90 -4.70
C LEU A 358 -4.15 -23.23 -4.42
N ARG A 359 -4.19 -21.91 -4.26
CA ARG A 359 -3.07 -21.09 -3.80
C ARG A 359 -3.54 -20.27 -2.61
N PHE A 360 -2.69 -20.14 -1.61
CA PHE A 360 -3.08 -19.45 -0.39
C PHE A 360 -1.92 -18.67 0.23
N MET A 361 -2.29 -17.75 1.11
CA MET A 361 -1.41 -16.99 1.98
C MET A 361 -1.98 -17.00 3.39
N VAL A 362 -1.14 -16.74 4.37
CA VAL A 362 -1.49 -16.79 5.79
C VAL A 362 -1.31 -15.43 6.40
N GLN A 363 -2.23 -15.01 7.25
CA GLN A 363 -2.15 -13.75 7.97
C GLN A 363 -2.47 -13.96 9.44
N ALA A 364 -1.80 -13.20 10.30
CA ALA A 364 -1.98 -13.27 11.75
C ALA A 364 -1.99 -11.88 12.36
N ALA A 365 -2.95 -11.62 13.25
CA ALA A 365 -3.09 -10.38 14.01
C ALA A 365 -2.68 -10.59 15.47
N SER A 366 -2.01 -9.60 16.06
CA SER A 366 -1.73 -9.56 17.52
C SER A 366 -2.91 -8.98 18.30
N GLY A 367 -2.90 -9.15 19.63
CA GLY A 367 -3.86 -8.54 20.55
C GLY A 367 -3.89 -7.01 20.52
N THR A 368 -2.84 -6.37 19.97
CA THR A 368 -2.85 -4.93 19.70
C THR A 368 -3.15 -4.57 18.24
N GLY A 369 -3.41 -5.54 17.37
CA GLY A 369 -3.90 -5.30 16.02
C GLY A 369 -2.84 -5.11 14.94
N LEU A 370 -1.55 -5.30 15.23
CA LEU A 370 -0.54 -5.43 14.18
C LEU A 370 -0.72 -6.75 13.43
N VAL A 371 -0.59 -6.73 12.11
CA VAL A 371 -0.85 -7.87 11.22
C VAL A 371 0.43 -8.27 10.48
N THR A 372 0.73 -9.57 10.47
CA THR A 372 1.73 -10.19 9.58
C THR A 372 1.05 -10.84 8.40
N LEU A 373 1.68 -10.76 7.23
CA LEU A 373 1.33 -11.49 6.02
C LEU A 373 2.49 -12.42 5.65
N ASP A 374 2.19 -13.70 5.48
CA ASP A 374 3.08 -14.66 4.83
C ASP A 374 2.45 -15.18 3.53
N ALA A 375 3.08 -14.79 2.43
CA ALA A 375 2.66 -15.14 1.07
C ALA A 375 3.70 -16.02 0.36
N ASN A 376 4.58 -16.71 1.10
CA ASN A 376 5.65 -17.54 0.54
C ASN A 376 6.48 -16.76 -0.50
N GLN A 377 7.01 -15.60 -0.10
CA GLN A 377 7.77 -14.70 -0.99
C GLN A 377 7.00 -14.25 -2.26
N GLY A 378 5.66 -14.27 -2.22
CA GLY A 378 4.78 -13.89 -3.34
C GLY A 378 4.46 -15.04 -4.30
N ALA A 379 5.04 -16.23 -4.13
CA ALA A 379 4.70 -17.41 -4.89
C ALA A 379 3.38 -18.04 -4.43
N TYR A 380 2.90 -17.66 -3.23
CA TYR A 380 1.82 -18.31 -2.50
C TYR A 380 2.15 -19.76 -2.13
N TYR A 381 1.43 -20.30 -1.14
CA TYR A 381 1.57 -21.69 -0.74
C TYR A 381 0.76 -22.60 -1.65
N THR A 382 1.26 -23.82 -1.84
CA THR A 382 0.58 -24.90 -2.56
C THR A 382 0.26 -26.02 -1.58
N PRO A 383 -1.00 -26.46 -1.48
CA PRO A 383 -1.38 -27.57 -0.60
C PRO A 383 -0.55 -28.85 -0.82
N GLY A 384 -0.20 -29.52 0.28
CA GLY A 384 0.57 -30.76 0.28
C GLY A 384 2.07 -30.60 0.02
N ILE A 385 2.56 -29.37 -0.16
CA ILE A 385 3.99 -29.06 -0.26
C ILE A 385 4.40 -28.37 1.04
N ASP A 386 5.36 -28.97 1.75
CA ASP A 386 6.00 -28.34 2.90
C ASP A 386 7.04 -27.31 2.40
N PRO A 387 6.85 -26.02 2.70
CA PRO A 387 7.77 -24.97 2.27
C PRO A 387 9.13 -24.99 3.01
N GLY A 388 9.24 -25.75 4.12
CA GLY A 388 10.44 -25.84 4.96
C GLY A 388 10.41 -24.94 6.18
#